data_AF-A0A842TZE6-F1
#
_entry.id   AF-A0A842TZE6-F1
#
_cell.length_a   1.000
_cell.length_b   1.000
_cell.length_c   1.000
_cell.angle_alpha   90.00
_cell.angle_beta   90.00
_cell.angle_gamma   90.00
#
_symmetry.space_group_name_H-M   'P 1'
#
loop_
_entity.id
_entity.type
_entity.pdbx_description
1 polymer ?
#
loop_
_entity_poly.entity_id
_entity_poly.type
_entity_poly.pdbx_seq_one_letter_code
_entity_poly.pdbx_strand_id
1 'polypeptide(L)'
;MKRISKMPVFIKKVNVEGVHSRFDVIHTFNPGINILYGKNGTGKTTLLHILANLMLGDFDRFVYLDFKNITIALSNKKSIELKKRRNRKDILIKVLLDGDEIENISRREIFKRDEKRRELVEENTIRKLSIFEEERKERKHPILPISYFPAFRTMLEAWASQRFRGDYRIRRMSRDYSHQNVMMTAFARDLFGSFVPEINYASPIEIEYEISSHIE
;
A
#
# COMPACT_ATOMS: atom_id res chain seq x y z
N MET A 1 29.27 -19.50 17.30
CA MET A 1 28.12 -18.71 17.80
C MET A 1 26.89 -19.00 16.93
N LYS A 2 25.91 -19.76 17.43
CA LYS A 2 24.62 -19.94 16.73
C LYS A 2 23.89 -18.60 16.75
N ARG A 3 23.68 -17.98 15.58
CA ARG A 3 22.68 -16.91 15.43
C ARG A 3 21.35 -17.50 15.87
N ILE A 4 20.83 -17.08 17.01
CA ILE A 4 19.45 -17.37 17.41
C ILE A 4 18.60 -16.74 16.32
N SER A 5 18.03 -17.54 15.41
CA SER A 5 17.15 -17.03 14.37
C SER A 5 15.93 -16.47 15.07
N LYS A 6 15.86 -15.14 15.20
CA LYS A 6 14.70 -14.44 15.71
C LYS A 6 13.51 -14.90 14.85
N MET A 7 12.49 -15.50 15.48
CA MET A 7 11.31 -15.97 14.73
C MET A 7 10.74 -14.81 13.90
N PRO A 8 10.36 -15.06 12.65
CA PRO A 8 9.79 -14.01 11.81
C PRO A 8 8.52 -13.47 12.46
N VAL A 9 8.38 -12.14 12.47
CA VAL A 9 7.17 -11.47 12.95
C VAL A 9 6.12 -11.56 11.86
N PHE A 10 4.90 -11.97 12.21
CA PHE A 10 3.78 -12.10 11.28
C PHE A 10 2.48 -11.59 11.91
N ILE A 11 1.48 -11.35 11.07
CA ILE A 11 0.13 -10.94 11.49
C ILE A 11 -0.55 -12.14 12.15
N LYS A 12 -0.92 -12.01 13.43
CA LYS A 12 -1.58 -13.07 14.19
C LYS A 12 -3.10 -12.94 14.14
N LYS A 13 -3.61 -11.72 14.25
CA LYS A 13 -5.05 -11.45 14.28
C LYS A 13 -5.34 -10.08 13.68
N VAL A 14 -6.49 -9.97 13.03
CA VAL A 14 -7.09 -8.72 12.60
C VAL A 14 -8.52 -8.63 13.13
N ASN A 15 -8.89 -7.45 13.62
CA ASN A 15 -10.26 -7.04 13.88
C ASN A 15 -10.53 -5.76 13.09
N VAL A 16 -11.57 -5.74 12.27
CA VAL A 16 -11.98 -4.58 11.48
C VAL A 16 -13.45 -4.34 11.74
N GLU A 17 -13.80 -3.17 12.26
CA GLU A 17 -15.16 -2.83 12.65
C GLU A 17 -15.78 -1.82 11.68
N GLY A 18 -17.02 -2.06 11.28
CA GLY A 18 -17.86 -1.14 10.53
C GLY A 18 -17.40 -0.89 9.09
N VAL A 19 -16.82 -1.89 8.42
CA VAL A 19 -16.36 -1.73 7.03
C VAL A 19 -17.55 -1.43 6.12
N HIS A 20 -17.50 -0.29 5.43
CA HIS A 20 -18.60 0.24 4.61
C HIS A 20 -19.95 0.27 5.32
N SER A 21 -19.95 0.38 6.65
CA SER A 21 -21.14 0.30 7.50
C SER A 21 -21.96 -0.99 7.30
N ARG A 22 -21.32 -2.07 6.83
CA ARG A 22 -21.99 -3.33 6.44
C ARG A 22 -21.51 -4.56 7.19
N PHE A 23 -20.20 -4.66 7.46
CA PHE A 23 -19.65 -5.87 8.06
C PHE A 23 -18.44 -5.60 8.95
N ASP A 24 -18.30 -6.47 9.94
CA ASP A 24 -17.11 -6.59 10.78
C ASP A 24 -16.30 -7.81 10.33
N VAL A 25 -14.98 -7.72 10.45
CA VAL A 25 -14.06 -8.82 10.11
C VAL A 25 -13.20 -9.15 11.31
N ILE A 26 -13.35 -10.36 11.83
CA ILE A 26 -12.46 -10.91 12.84
C ILE A 26 -11.80 -12.15 12.23
N HIS A 27 -10.48 -12.13 12.11
CA HIS A 27 -9.75 -13.27 11.55
C HIS A 27 -8.43 -13.50 12.30
N THR A 28 -8.16 -14.77 12.62
CA THR A 28 -6.90 -15.23 13.20
C THR A 28 -6.14 -15.98 12.13
N PHE A 29 -4.89 -15.57 11.90
CA PHE A 29 -4.04 -16.18 10.89
C PHE A 29 -3.18 -17.28 11.49
N ASN A 30 -2.95 -18.32 10.70
CA ASN A 30 -1.97 -19.35 10.99
C ASN A 30 -0.57 -18.90 10.53
N PRO A 31 0.51 -19.43 11.12
CA PRO A 31 1.84 -19.30 10.53
C PRO A 31 1.87 -19.88 9.11
N GLY A 32 2.57 -19.22 8.19
CA GLY A 32 2.69 -19.66 6.80
C GLY A 32 1.54 -19.16 5.90
N ILE A 33 0.98 -20.07 5.10
CA ILE A 33 0.02 -19.72 4.05
C ILE A 33 -1.39 -19.68 4.62
N ASN A 34 -2.09 -18.58 4.36
CA ASN A 34 -3.49 -18.39 4.71
C ASN A 34 -4.29 -18.14 3.42
N ILE A 35 -5.38 -18.90 3.23
CA ILE A 35 -6.23 -18.79 2.04
C ILE A 35 -7.56 -18.13 2.45
N LEU A 36 -7.83 -16.95 1.89
CA LEU A 36 -9.09 -16.24 2.07
C LEU A 36 -10.04 -16.58 0.92
N TYR A 37 -11.14 -17.29 1.21
CA TYR A 37 -12.16 -17.67 0.24
C TYR A 37 -13.55 -17.23 0.67
N GLY A 38 -14.48 -17.14 -0.29
CA GLY A 38 -15.85 -16.66 -0.06
C GLY A 38 -16.46 -16.09 -1.33
N LYS A 39 -17.76 -15.78 -1.30
CA LYS A 39 -18.47 -15.21 -2.46
C LYS A 39 -17.88 -13.86 -2.90
N ASN A 40 -18.11 -13.46 -4.15
CA ASN A 40 -17.72 -12.13 -4.61
C ASN A 40 -18.45 -11.05 -3.80
N GLY A 41 -17.77 -9.93 -3.54
CA GLY A 41 -18.31 -8.84 -2.73
C GLY A 41 -18.26 -9.03 -1.22
N THR A 42 -17.73 -10.15 -0.69
CA THR A 42 -17.61 -10.38 0.77
C THR A 42 -16.45 -9.64 1.44
N GLY A 43 -15.77 -8.73 0.73
CA GLY A 43 -14.70 -7.90 1.30
C GLY A 43 -13.31 -8.55 1.35
N LYS A 44 -13.07 -9.70 0.68
CA LYS A 44 -11.75 -10.37 0.66
C LYS A 44 -10.61 -9.45 0.22
N THR A 45 -10.77 -8.80 -0.93
CA THR A 45 -9.77 -7.85 -1.46
C THR A 45 -9.63 -6.62 -0.55
N THR A 46 -10.73 -6.14 0.04
CA THR A 46 -10.70 -5.06 1.01
C THR A 46 -9.87 -5.41 2.23
N LEU A 47 -10.06 -6.62 2.79
CA LEU A 47 -9.23 -7.12 3.89
C LEU A 47 -7.75 -7.18 3.49
N LEU A 48 -7.44 -7.72 2.32
CA LEU A 48 -6.07 -7.80 1.84
C LEU A 48 -5.44 -6.40 1.69
N HIS A 49 -6.18 -5.43 1.15
CA HIS A 49 -5.73 -4.05 1.05
C HIS A 49 -5.54 -3.39 2.42
N ILE A 50 -6.41 -3.67 3.39
CA ILE A 50 -6.25 -3.20 4.78
C ILE A 50 -4.91 -3.70 5.35
N LEU A 51 -4.65 -5.01 5.25
CA LEU A 51 -3.41 -5.60 5.77
C LEU A 51 -2.19 -5.00 5.07
N ALA A 52 -2.22 -4.93 3.73
CA ALA A 52 -1.09 -4.43 2.95
C ALA A 52 -0.79 -2.95 3.24
N ASN A 53 -1.80 -2.07 3.23
CA ASN A 53 -1.61 -0.66 3.55
C ASN A 53 -1.10 -0.46 4.98
N LEU A 54 -1.61 -1.22 5.96
CA LEU A 54 -1.13 -1.13 7.35
C LEU A 54 0.33 -1.55 7.50
N MET A 55 0.70 -2.70 6.92
CA MET A 55 2.06 -3.21 7.06
C MET A 55 3.08 -2.34 6.32
N LEU A 56 2.69 -1.76 5.18
CA LEU A 56 3.52 -0.82 4.42
C LEU A 56 3.56 0.60 5.02
N GLY A 57 2.79 0.87 6.08
CA GLY A 57 2.69 2.20 6.68
C GLY A 57 2.01 3.23 5.77
N ASP A 58 1.21 2.80 4.79
CA ASP A 58 0.43 3.69 3.91
C ASP A 58 -0.91 4.07 4.57
N PHE A 59 -0.82 4.63 5.77
CA PHE A 59 -1.98 4.94 6.61
C PHE A 59 -2.90 6.00 5.97
N ASP A 60 -2.35 6.88 5.14
CA ASP A 60 -3.09 7.87 4.34
C ASP A 60 -4.28 7.23 3.62
N ARG A 61 -4.11 6.00 3.10
CA ARG A 61 -5.12 5.37 2.25
C ARG A 61 -6.42 5.08 3.00
N PHE A 62 -6.36 4.95 4.32
CA PHE A 62 -7.53 4.69 5.15
C PHE A 62 -8.56 5.83 5.11
N VAL A 63 -8.22 7.02 4.61
CA VAL A 63 -9.22 8.09 4.38
C VAL A 63 -10.28 7.70 3.34
N TYR A 64 -9.96 6.77 2.44
CA TYR A 64 -10.83 6.28 1.38
C TYR A 64 -11.67 5.06 1.79
N LEU A 65 -11.36 4.44 2.93
CA LEU A 65 -12.11 3.32 3.48
C LEU A 65 -13.08 3.83 4.54
N ASP A 66 -14.32 3.34 4.54
CA ASP A 66 -15.24 3.56 5.65
C ASP A 66 -15.11 2.43 6.67
N PHE A 67 -14.79 2.79 7.92
CA PHE A 67 -14.59 1.88 9.05
C PHE A 67 -14.70 2.67 10.37
N LYS A 68 -14.90 1.96 11.49
CA LYS A 68 -14.88 2.53 12.85
C LYS A 68 -13.49 2.37 13.47
N ASN A 69 -13.07 1.13 13.67
CA ASN A 69 -11.79 0.77 14.26
C ASN A 69 -11.14 -0.37 13.48
N ILE A 70 -9.81 -0.39 13.43
CA ILE A 70 -9.04 -1.53 12.93
C ILE A 70 -7.97 -1.85 13.96
N THR A 71 -7.84 -3.12 14.33
CA THR A 71 -6.81 -3.58 15.26
C THR A 71 -6.10 -4.78 14.64
N ILE A 72 -4.77 -4.72 14.59
CA ILE A 72 -3.92 -5.85 14.21
C ILE A 72 -3.06 -6.24 15.40
N ALA A 73 -3.02 -7.54 15.70
CA ALA A 73 -2.06 -8.11 16.63
C ALA A 73 -0.99 -8.88 15.86
N LEU A 74 0.28 -8.63 16.19
CA LEU A 74 1.44 -9.30 15.63
C LEU A 74 1.91 -10.46 16.52
N SER A 75 2.69 -11.38 15.96
CA SER A 75 3.20 -12.55 16.67
C SER A 75 4.17 -12.20 17.81
N ASN A 76 4.79 -11.02 17.78
CA ASN A 76 5.68 -10.49 18.81
C ASN A 76 4.94 -9.71 19.92
N LYS A 77 3.62 -9.89 20.06
CA LYS A 77 2.74 -9.19 21.02
C LYS A 77 2.56 -7.69 20.76
N LYS A 78 3.16 -7.15 19.69
CA LYS A 78 2.87 -5.78 19.27
C LYS A 78 1.47 -5.67 18.66
N SER A 79 0.89 -4.49 18.75
CA SER A 79 -0.42 -4.19 18.20
C SER A 79 -0.45 -2.85 17.48
N ILE A 80 -1.27 -2.78 16.42
CA ILE A 80 -1.50 -1.57 15.64
C ILE A 80 -2.99 -1.30 15.70
N GLU A 81 -3.37 -0.06 15.99
CA GLU A 81 -4.76 0.35 16.09
C GLU A 81 -5.02 1.61 15.27
N LEU A 82 -6.05 1.58 14.42
CA LEU A 82 -6.54 2.75 13.70
C LEU A 82 -7.93 3.10 14.21
N LYS A 83 -8.10 4.34 14.67
CA LYS A 83 -9.39 4.89 15.12
C LYS A 83 -9.83 6.00 14.18
N LYS A 84 -10.96 5.80 13.52
CA LYS A 84 -11.57 6.83 12.68
C LYS A 84 -12.52 7.68 13.50
N ARG A 85 -12.28 8.99 13.54
CA ARG A 85 -13.15 9.97 14.21
C ARG A 85 -13.66 10.98 13.20
N ARG A 86 -14.96 11.22 13.22
CA ARG A 86 -15.60 12.26 12.42
C ARG A 86 -15.85 13.48 13.30
N ASN A 87 -15.30 14.61 12.91
CA ASN A 87 -15.64 15.92 13.45
C ASN A 87 -16.59 16.65 12.48
N ARG A 88 -17.22 17.76 12.90
CA ARG A 88 -18.16 18.53 12.07
C ARG A 88 -17.56 18.98 10.73
N LYS A 89 -16.24 19.20 10.68
CA LYS A 89 -15.53 19.72 9.50
C LYS A 89 -14.74 18.63 8.75
N ASP A 90 -14.23 17.60 9.43
CA ASP A 90 -13.25 16.69 8.84
C ASP A 90 -13.31 15.28 9.43
N ILE A 91 -12.65 14.34 8.78
CA ILE A 91 -12.39 12.99 9.26
C ILE A 91 -10.91 12.90 9.65
N LEU A 92 -10.68 12.49 10.89
CA LEU A 92 -9.35 12.24 11.43
C LEU A 92 -9.17 10.73 11.63
N ILE A 93 -7.97 10.24 11.33
CA ILE A 93 -7.57 8.85 11.57
C ILE A 93 -6.36 8.88 12.50
N LYS A 94 -6.55 8.38 13.72
CA LYS A 94 -5.46 8.20 14.67
C LYS A 94 -4.86 6.82 14.52
N VAL A 95 -3.54 6.75 14.41
CA VAL A 95 -2.77 5.52 14.31
C VAL A 95 -1.99 5.35 15.62
N LEU A 96 -2.20 4.21 16.29
CA LEU A 96 -1.51 3.86 17.52
C LEU A 96 -0.69 2.59 17.30
N LEU A 97 0.55 2.60 17.78
CA LEU A 97 1.42 1.43 17.84
C LEU A 97 1.70 1.13 19.31
N ASP A 98 1.30 -0.06 19.78
CA ASP A 98 1.44 -0.47 21.18
C ASP A 98 0.81 0.50 22.19
N GLY A 99 -0.19 1.27 21.75
CA GLY A 99 -0.90 2.28 22.55
C GLY A 99 -0.37 3.71 22.38
N ASP A 100 0.81 3.88 21.78
CA ASP A 100 1.40 5.20 21.53
C ASP A 100 0.91 5.77 20.19
N GLU A 101 0.45 7.01 20.19
CA GLU A 101 0.02 7.71 18.97
C GLU A 101 1.25 8.00 18.10
N ILE A 102 1.34 7.36 16.94
CA ILE A 102 2.45 7.54 15.98
C ILE A 102 2.08 8.48 14.84
N GLU A 103 0.79 8.58 14.50
CA GLU A 103 0.33 9.41 13.38
C GLU A 103 -1.13 9.83 13.56
N ASN A 104 -1.47 11.02 13.07
CA ASN A 104 -2.83 11.55 13.07
C ASN A 104 -3.11 12.21 11.72
N ILE A 105 -4.02 11.62 10.95
CA ILE A 105 -4.19 11.89 9.52
C ILE A 105 -5.49 12.64 9.28
N SER A 106 -5.42 13.79 8.63
CA SER A 106 -6.58 14.56 8.16
C SER A 106 -6.99 14.14 6.75
N ARG A 107 -8.27 13.80 6.57
CA ARG A 107 -8.82 13.48 5.25
C ARG A 107 -8.68 14.66 4.27
N ARG A 108 -8.89 15.89 4.72
CA ARG A 108 -8.74 17.09 3.88
C ARG A 108 -7.32 17.25 3.34
N GLU A 109 -6.32 17.03 4.19
CA GLU A 109 -4.91 17.13 3.79
C GLU A 109 -4.55 16.06 2.76
N ILE A 110 -4.98 14.81 2.98
CA ILE A 110 -4.73 13.73 2.02
C ILE A 110 -5.43 13.99 0.68
N PHE A 111 -6.65 14.52 0.69
CA PHE A 111 -7.38 14.81 -0.54
C PHE A 111 -6.70 15.89 -1.37
N LYS A 112 -6.23 16.98 -0.74
CA LYS A 112 -5.44 18.02 -1.41
C LYS A 112 -4.15 17.47 -2.02
N ARG A 113 -3.48 16.55 -1.31
CA ARG A 113 -2.26 15.90 -1.81
C ARG A 113 -2.53 14.98 -2.98
N ASP A 114 -3.60 14.18 -2.92
CA ASP A 114 -3.99 13.28 -4.00
C ASP A 114 -4.46 14.04 -5.25
N GLU A 115 -5.09 15.21 -5.09
CA GLU A 115 -5.44 16.13 -6.18
C GLU A 115 -4.18 16.66 -6.89
N LYS A 116 -3.24 17.23 -6.13
CA LYS A 116 -1.92 17.65 -6.67
C LYS A 116 -1.19 16.52 -7.38
N ARG A 117 -1.27 15.29 -6.86
CA ARG A 117 -0.66 14.11 -7.50
C ARG A 117 -1.30 13.84 -8.86
N ARG A 118 -2.63 13.93 -8.98
CA ARG A 118 -3.34 13.71 -10.25
C ARG A 118 -2.97 14.75 -11.30
N GLU A 119 -2.88 16.03 -10.92
CA GLU A 119 -2.41 17.10 -11.80
C GLU A 119 -1.01 16.78 -12.39
N LEU A 120 -0.09 16.33 -11.53
CA LEU A 120 1.26 15.94 -11.97
C LEU A 120 1.28 14.72 -12.92
N VAL A 121 0.32 13.79 -12.80
CA VAL A 121 0.12 12.66 -13.73
C VAL A 121 -0.41 13.15 -15.08
N GLU A 122 -1.36 14.07 -15.08
CA GLU A 122 -1.92 14.63 -16.32
C GLU A 122 -0.91 15.48 -17.09
N GLU A 123 -0.06 16.23 -16.38
CA GLU A 123 1.02 17.02 -16.98
C GLU A 123 2.18 16.17 -17.55
N ASN A 124 2.10 14.84 -17.52
CA ASN A 124 3.18 13.91 -17.92
C ASN A 124 4.54 14.23 -17.26
N THR A 125 4.56 14.85 -16.07
CA THR A 125 5.80 15.28 -15.44
C THR A 125 6.33 14.20 -14.50
N ILE A 126 6.77 13.07 -15.08
CA ILE A 126 7.24 11.87 -14.35
C ILE A 126 8.28 12.22 -13.28
N ARG A 127 9.23 13.11 -13.59
CA ARG A 127 10.27 13.50 -12.62
C ARG A 127 9.71 14.20 -11.37
N LYS A 128 8.71 15.07 -11.54
CA LYS A 128 8.07 15.74 -10.40
C LYS A 128 7.23 14.76 -9.58
N LEU A 129 6.58 13.80 -10.24
CA LEU A 129 5.86 12.72 -9.57
C LEU A 129 6.78 11.85 -8.72
N SER A 130 7.92 11.42 -9.27
CA SER A 130 8.88 10.59 -8.54
C SER A 130 9.38 11.29 -7.28
N ILE A 131 9.80 12.55 -7.40
CA ILE A 131 10.25 13.36 -6.24
C ILE A 131 9.13 13.48 -5.21
N PHE A 132 7.90 13.76 -5.65
CA PHE A 132 6.74 13.86 -4.77
C PHE A 132 6.42 12.54 -4.05
N GLU A 133 6.61 11.39 -4.69
CA GLU A 133 6.41 10.07 -4.08
C GLU A 133 7.60 9.65 -3.20
N GLU A 134 8.83 10.04 -3.51
CA GLU A 134 10.01 9.84 -2.66
C GLU A 134 9.88 10.59 -1.32
N GLU A 135 9.51 11.88 -1.37
CA GLU A 135 9.19 12.67 -0.16
C GLU A 135 8.09 12.03 0.69
N ARG A 136 7.20 11.26 0.05
CA ARG A 136 6.13 10.53 0.74
C ARG A 136 6.65 9.23 1.35
N LYS A 137 7.53 8.50 0.67
CA LYS A 137 8.16 7.28 1.17
C LYS A 137 8.99 7.53 2.41
N GLU A 138 9.74 8.63 2.46
CA GLU A 138 10.52 9.02 3.64
C GLU A 138 9.66 9.21 4.90
N ARG A 139 8.36 9.51 4.74
CA ARG A 139 7.42 9.66 5.86
C ARG A 139 6.77 8.34 6.27
N LYS A 140 6.80 7.32 5.41
CA LYS A 140 6.19 6.01 5.71
C LYS A 140 7.11 5.21 6.61
N HIS A 141 6.53 4.70 7.69
CA HIS A 141 7.21 3.79 8.60
C HIS A 141 6.61 2.39 8.42
N PRO A 142 7.20 1.53 7.56
CA PRO A 142 6.68 0.20 7.35
C PRO A 142 6.74 -0.59 8.66
N ILE A 143 5.59 -1.14 9.07
CA ILE A 143 5.47 -1.90 10.31
C ILE A 143 6.11 -3.28 10.16
N LEU A 144 5.95 -3.89 8.98
CA LEU A 144 6.63 -5.12 8.59
C LEU A 144 7.13 -4.98 7.15
N PRO A 145 8.32 -5.52 6.83
CA PRO A 145 8.85 -5.55 5.47
C PRO A 145 8.08 -6.62 4.67
N ILE A 146 6.93 -6.24 4.10
CA ILE A 146 6.10 -7.12 3.27
C ILE A 146 6.20 -6.72 1.80
N SER A 147 5.85 -7.66 0.92
CA SER A 147 5.65 -7.39 -0.51
C SER A 147 4.21 -7.70 -0.89
N TYR A 148 3.57 -6.76 -1.60
CA TYR A 148 2.21 -6.91 -2.07
C TYR A 148 2.16 -7.28 -3.56
N PHE A 149 1.70 -8.49 -3.86
CA PHE A 149 1.61 -9.04 -5.22
C PHE A 149 0.15 -9.10 -5.69
N PRO A 150 -0.36 -8.10 -6.43
CA PRO A 150 -1.68 -8.19 -7.03
C PRO A 150 -1.65 -9.14 -8.24
N ALA A 151 -2.67 -9.99 -8.36
CA ALA A 151 -2.80 -10.94 -9.46
C ALA A 151 -2.87 -10.29 -10.86
N PHE A 152 -3.13 -8.99 -10.93
CA PHE A 152 -3.27 -8.23 -12.17
C PHE A 152 -2.05 -7.37 -12.54
N ARG A 153 -0.87 -7.62 -11.96
CA ARG A 153 0.35 -6.84 -12.28
C ARG A 153 0.71 -6.87 -13.76
N THR A 154 0.75 -8.03 -14.39
CA THR A 154 1.09 -8.13 -15.82
C THR A 154 0.14 -7.31 -16.68
N MET A 155 -1.14 -7.26 -16.31
CA MET A 155 -2.14 -6.43 -16.98
C MET A 155 -1.85 -4.94 -16.77
N LEU A 156 -1.51 -4.53 -15.55
CA LEU A 156 -1.09 -3.15 -15.27
C LEU A 156 0.15 -2.77 -16.08
N GLU A 157 1.13 -3.67 -16.21
CA GLU A 157 2.38 -3.40 -16.94
C GLU A 157 2.09 -3.23 -18.43
N ALA A 158 1.29 -4.12 -18.99
CA ALA A 158 0.86 -4.04 -20.38
C ALA A 158 0.11 -2.72 -20.67
N TRP A 159 -0.85 -2.35 -19.82
CA TRP A 159 -1.63 -1.12 -19.98
C TRP A 159 -0.82 0.15 -19.72
N ALA A 160 0.04 0.16 -18.69
CA ALA A 160 0.96 1.26 -18.43
C ALA A 160 1.88 1.46 -19.64
N SER A 161 2.43 0.38 -20.20
CA SER A 161 3.30 0.46 -21.39
C SER A 161 2.59 1.10 -22.59
N GLN A 162 1.27 0.91 -22.73
CA GLN A 162 0.45 1.54 -23.77
C GLN A 162 0.22 3.02 -23.49
N ARG A 163 -0.15 3.38 -22.26
CA ARG A 163 -0.42 4.77 -21.84
C ARG A 163 0.83 5.64 -21.98
N PHE A 164 2.01 5.07 -21.74
CA PHE A 164 3.28 5.79 -21.78
C PHE A 164 4.07 5.61 -23.10
N ARG A 165 3.44 5.12 -24.19
CA ARG A 165 4.10 4.93 -25.51
C ARG A 165 4.68 6.21 -26.14
N GLY A 166 4.21 7.39 -25.74
CA GLY A 166 4.68 8.67 -26.28
C GLY A 166 5.98 9.18 -25.68
N ASP A 167 6.41 8.66 -24.52
CA ASP A 167 7.60 9.13 -23.82
C ASP A 167 8.84 8.35 -24.25
N TYR A 168 9.48 8.79 -25.34
CA TYR A 168 10.78 8.31 -25.81
C TYR A 168 11.87 8.28 -24.71
N ARG A 169 11.66 8.98 -23.59
CA ARG A 169 12.55 9.03 -22.43
C ARG A 169 12.47 7.80 -21.53
N ILE A 170 11.38 7.04 -21.53
CA ILE A 170 11.23 5.84 -20.67
C ILE A 170 12.22 4.75 -21.08
N ARG A 171 12.57 4.65 -22.37
CA ARG A 171 13.59 3.70 -22.85
C ARG A 171 15.02 4.03 -22.41
N ARG A 172 15.31 5.28 -22.00
CA ARG A 172 16.62 5.68 -21.44
C ARG A 172 16.62 5.79 -19.90
N MET A 173 15.45 5.78 -19.26
CA MET A 173 15.27 5.84 -17.81
C MET A 173 15.26 4.45 -17.13
N SER A 174 15.63 3.40 -17.86
CA SER A 174 15.71 2.00 -17.44
C SER A 174 16.63 1.70 -16.25
N ARG A 175 17.18 2.71 -15.57
CA ARG A 175 18.05 2.56 -14.40
C ARG A 175 17.37 2.85 -13.07
N ASP A 176 16.21 3.50 -13.04
CA ASP A 176 15.60 3.96 -11.79
C ASP A 176 14.29 3.20 -11.45
N TYR A 177 14.45 2.06 -10.77
CA TYR A 177 13.39 1.11 -10.41
C TYR A 177 12.28 1.71 -9.55
N SER A 178 12.61 2.72 -8.74
CA SER A 178 11.67 3.44 -7.89
C SER A 178 10.53 4.06 -8.71
N HIS A 179 10.84 4.53 -9.92
CA HIS A 179 9.92 5.27 -10.77
C HIS A 179 8.87 4.38 -11.43
N GLN A 180 9.21 3.14 -11.78
CA GLN A 180 8.24 2.22 -12.37
C GLN A 180 7.16 1.82 -11.37
N ASN A 181 7.55 1.50 -10.13
CA ASN A 181 6.59 1.13 -9.08
C ASN A 181 5.66 2.28 -8.67
N VAL A 182 6.17 3.50 -8.66
CA VAL A 182 5.40 4.75 -8.49
C VAL A 182 4.31 4.84 -9.57
N MET A 183 4.70 4.74 -10.84
CA MET A 183 3.77 4.86 -11.98
C MET A 183 2.73 3.73 -12.00
N MET A 184 3.16 2.51 -11.69
CA MET A 184 2.30 1.33 -11.61
C MET A 184 1.29 1.44 -10.47
N THR A 185 1.72 1.92 -9.31
CA THR A 185 0.84 2.19 -8.17
C THR A 185 -0.16 3.29 -8.52
N ALA A 186 0.31 4.38 -9.16
CA ALA A 186 -0.56 5.47 -9.57
C ALA A 186 -1.63 5.00 -10.54
N PHE A 187 -1.24 4.23 -11.55
CA PHE A 187 -2.14 3.67 -12.53
C PHE A 187 -3.15 2.68 -11.91
N ALA A 188 -2.69 1.80 -11.01
CA ALA A 188 -3.59 0.89 -10.30
C ALA A 188 -4.63 1.63 -9.45
N ARG A 189 -4.26 2.76 -8.84
CA ARG A 189 -5.18 3.61 -8.07
C ARG A 189 -6.19 4.35 -8.94
N ASP A 190 -5.81 4.73 -10.16
CA ASP A 190 -6.75 5.32 -11.13
C ASP A 190 -7.81 4.29 -11.54
N LEU A 191 -7.41 3.04 -11.75
CA LEU A 191 -8.29 1.96 -12.21
C LEU A 191 -9.18 1.36 -11.11
N PHE A 192 -8.57 1.05 -9.96
CA PHE A 192 -9.22 0.27 -8.89
C PHE A 192 -9.51 1.09 -7.63
N GLY A 193 -9.18 2.39 -7.65
CA GLY A 193 -9.46 3.35 -6.59
C GLY A 193 -8.28 3.64 -5.66
N SER A 194 -8.34 4.77 -4.96
CA SER A 194 -7.23 5.27 -4.13
C SER A 194 -6.85 4.39 -2.94
N PHE A 195 -7.66 3.40 -2.56
CA PHE A 195 -7.35 2.48 -1.45
C PHE A 195 -6.39 1.33 -1.83
N VAL A 196 -6.04 1.21 -3.11
CA VAL A 196 -5.09 0.19 -3.58
C VAL A 196 -3.72 0.38 -2.90
N PRO A 197 -3.14 -0.70 -2.33
CA PRO A 197 -1.81 -0.65 -1.74
C PRO A 197 -0.73 -0.28 -2.73
N GLU A 198 0.36 0.26 -2.20
CA GLU A 198 1.56 0.45 -3.00
C GLU A 198 2.07 -0.89 -3.53
N ILE A 199 2.40 -0.91 -4.81
CA ILE A 199 3.00 -2.08 -5.45
C ILE A 199 4.52 -1.95 -5.31
N ASN A 200 5.10 -2.76 -4.42
CA ASN A 200 6.47 -2.59 -3.94
C ASN A 200 7.36 -3.82 -4.21
N TYR A 201 7.09 -4.55 -5.30
CA TYR A 201 7.93 -5.66 -5.73
C TYR A 201 8.37 -5.45 -7.18
N ALA A 202 9.52 -6.02 -7.49
CA ALA A 202 10.13 -5.92 -8.81
C ALA A 202 9.29 -6.64 -9.88
N SER A 203 9.07 -5.99 -11.02
CA SER A 203 8.47 -6.67 -12.18
C SER A 203 9.39 -7.78 -12.72
N PRO A 204 8.85 -8.74 -13.48
CA PRO A 204 9.69 -9.72 -14.17
C PRO A 204 10.77 -9.07 -15.06
N ILE A 205 10.45 -7.94 -15.70
CA ILE A 205 11.38 -7.17 -16.53
C ILE A 205 12.50 -6.57 -15.67
N GLU A 206 12.17 -6.03 -14.50
CA GLU A 206 13.16 -5.50 -13.55
C GLU A 206 14.07 -6.62 -13.04
N ILE A 207 13.51 -7.78 -12.69
CA ILE A 207 14.27 -8.95 -12.25
C ILE A 207 15.21 -9.44 -13.36
N GLU A 208 14.73 -9.55 -14.60
CA GLU A 208 15.55 -9.96 -15.75
C GLU A 208 16.73 -9.01 -15.98
N TYR A 209 16.47 -7.70 -15.89
CA TYR A 209 17.51 -6.69 -16.04
C TYR A 209 18.53 -6.76 -14.89
N GLU A 210 18.09 -6.88 -13.63
CA GLU A 210 19.00 -7.03 -12.49
C GLU A 210 19.88 -8.27 -12.64
N ILE A 211 19.31 -9.41 -13.03
CA ILE A 211 20.09 -10.63 -13.24
C ILE A 211 21.11 -10.43 -14.35
N SER A 212 20.70 -9.83 -15.47
CA SER A 212 21.57 -9.57 -16.62
C SER A 212 22.72 -8.62 -16.27
N SER A 213 22.46 -7.59 -15.45
CA SER A 213 23.49 -6.62 -15.05
C SER A 213 24.51 -7.15 -14.05
N HIS A 214 24.25 -8.29 -13.40
CA HIS A 214 25.18 -8.95 -12.46
C HIS A 214 26.01 -10.06 -13.13
N ILE A 215 25.72 -10.40 -14.39
CA ILE A 215 26.42 -11.44 -15.16
C ILE A 215 27.53 -10.84 -16.05
N GLU A 216 27.52 -9.52 -16.27
CA GLU A 216 28.62 -8.75 -16.90
C GLU A 216 29.59 -8.18 -15.86
#